data_AF-A0AAD4QYL8-F1
#
_entry.id   AF-A0AAD4QYL8-F1
#
_cell.length_a   1.000
_cell.length_b   1.000
_cell.length_c   1.000
_cell.angle_alpha   90.00
_cell.angle_beta   90.00
_cell.angle_gamma   90.00
#
_symmetry.space_group_name_H-M   'P 1'
#
loop_
_entity.id
_entity.type
_entity.pdbx_description
1 polymer ?
#
loop_
_entity_poly.entity_id
_entity_poly.type
_entity_poly.pdbx_seq_one_letter_code
_entity_poly.pdbx_strand_id
1 'polypeptide(L)'
;MLPISNESRHDIVLIPETFLLVGEYIALVIFGVLLCSYSLMVYVVLWKSPSSMTTYKWYILMNGTYAVLFELVFALASPEPLFPYPMLIVGGPLRNVHLGTTFNNIYLELGMLSIIFVFQSTLILFLYRYCQTADNYFYTRFLSDIRWTAAINFSIVVGGLIFMLVEQLVVKFFKSSEELKDWIRAVDPKVYSHIGDRQVVGFVREGTEPYWLFCGVLTLFFTFSIAGIVAFCTYGCHRHLRQKQSMLSSRTISLYRALINSLILDMSIAAVLVLIPYATVLFAFAYDSPYTAILSACTFGLASLYPVLTNIILMTFVTPYRKATIGLMKTFAGRITNRKFSVSSRTSIQTSSVYRRQKISESSTNISSLSVFANYERNERQKPRPVFNRSQSVGFALGTKFSTDPVS
;
A
#
# COMPACT_ATOMS: atom_id res chain seq x y z
N MET A 1 22.22 8.70 31.56
CA MET A 1 20.81 8.86 31.92
C MET A 1 20.69 8.57 33.39
N LEU A 2 20.23 9.55 34.17
CA LEU A 2 20.00 9.38 35.60
C LEU A 2 18.83 8.39 35.80
N PRO A 3 18.86 7.54 36.84
CA PRO A 3 17.69 6.74 37.20
C PRO A 3 16.53 7.72 37.45
N ILE A 4 15.51 7.66 36.60
CA ILE A 4 14.31 8.46 36.76
C ILE A 4 13.68 8.00 38.07
N SER A 5 13.70 8.85 39.09
CA SER A 5 13.08 8.56 40.39
C SER A 5 11.58 8.34 40.17
N ASN A 6 11.04 7.24 40.69
CA ASN A 6 9.61 6.88 40.58
C ASN A 6 8.66 8.01 41.01
N GLU A 7 9.10 8.98 41.80
CA GLU A 7 8.29 10.11 42.29
C GLU A 7 7.98 11.18 41.23
N SER A 8 8.65 11.18 40.06
CA SER A 8 8.44 12.22 39.04
C SER A 8 7.75 11.75 37.76
N ARG A 9 7.25 10.50 37.68
CA ARG A 9 6.47 10.08 36.51
C ARG A 9 5.15 10.84 36.50
N HIS A 10 5.06 11.83 35.62
CA HIS A 10 3.84 12.60 35.37
C HIS A 10 2.67 11.67 35.08
N ASP A 11 1.47 12.04 35.55
CA ASP A 11 0.23 11.34 35.28
C ASP A 11 0.09 11.04 33.78
N ILE A 12 0.30 9.78 33.40
CA ILE A 12 0.15 9.35 32.01
C ILE A 12 -1.29 9.63 31.58
N VAL A 13 -1.43 10.35 30.48
CA VAL A 13 -2.72 10.62 29.86
C VAL A 13 -3.06 9.44 28.98
N LEU A 14 -3.91 8.57 29.53
CA LEU A 14 -4.44 7.40 28.84
C LEU A 14 -5.37 7.82 27.70
N ILE A 15 -5.38 7.03 26.64
CA ILE A 15 -6.26 7.27 25.49
C ILE A 15 -7.70 6.95 25.92
N PRO A 16 -8.66 7.87 25.75
CA PRO A 16 -10.06 7.58 26.07
C PRO A 16 -10.59 6.37 25.29
N GLU A 17 -11.38 5.50 25.93
CA GLU A 17 -11.93 4.29 25.29
C GLU A 17 -12.76 4.62 24.03
N THR A 18 -13.49 5.74 24.04
CA THR A 18 -14.23 6.21 22.88
C THR A 18 -13.32 6.52 21.68
N PHE A 19 -12.12 7.06 21.93
CA PHE A 19 -11.14 7.34 20.89
C PHE A 19 -10.55 6.04 20.33
N LEU A 20 -10.29 5.04 21.18
CA LEU A 20 -9.83 3.72 20.74
C LEU A 20 -10.85 3.03 19.84
N LEU A 21 -12.12 2.98 20.24
CA LEU A 21 -13.19 2.38 19.43
C LEU A 21 -13.37 3.08 18.08
N VAL A 22 -13.30 4.41 18.06
CA VAL A 22 -13.35 5.19 16.81
C VAL A 22 -12.12 4.90 15.94
N GLY A 23 -10.93 4.83 16.54
CA GLY A 23 -9.69 4.49 15.87
C GLY A 23 -9.74 3.11 15.21
N GLU A 24 -10.24 2.09 15.93
CA GLU A 24 -10.42 0.73 15.42
C GLU A 24 -11.36 0.71 14.19
N TYR A 25 -12.50 1.40 14.27
CA TYR A 25 -13.43 1.49 13.15
C TYR A 25 -12.80 2.21 11.94
N ILE A 26 -12.08 3.30 12.18
CA ILE A 26 -11.36 4.04 11.13
C ILE A 26 -10.30 3.13 10.48
N ALA A 27 -9.53 2.37 11.27
CA ALA A 27 -8.52 1.45 10.75
C ALA A 27 -9.14 0.38 9.83
N LEU A 28 -10.28 -0.21 10.22
CA LEU A 28 -11.01 -1.17 9.38
C LEU A 28 -11.55 -0.54 8.08
N VAL A 29 -12.06 0.70 8.14
CA VAL A 29 -12.50 1.43 6.95
C VAL A 29 -11.33 1.73 6.02
N ILE A 30 -10.20 2.21 6.57
CA ILE A 30 -8.96 2.46 5.83
C ILE A 30 -8.49 1.17 5.15
N PHE A 31 -8.48 0.05 5.88
CA PHE A 31 -8.10 -1.25 5.33
C PHE A 31 -9.03 -1.70 4.20
N GLY A 32 -10.35 -1.51 4.34
CA GLY A 32 -11.31 -1.79 3.27
C GLY A 32 -11.05 -0.96 2.01
N VAL A 33 -10.80 0.35 2.18
CA VAL A 33 -10.42 1.26 1.08
C VAL A 33 -9.08 0.85 0.46
N LEU A 34 -8.13 0.41 1.28
CA LEU A 34 -6.84 -0.10 0.83
C LEU A 34 -7.02 -1.34 -0.04
N LEU A 35 -7.79 -2.33 0.39
CA LEU A 35 -8.03 -3.55 -0.40
C LEU A 35 -8.68 -3.23 -1.75
N CYS A 36 -9.64 -2.31 -1.78
CA CYS A 36 -10.26 -1.87 -3.03
C CYS A 36 -9.25 -1.14 -3.95
N SER A 37 -8.49 -0.18 -3.41
CA SER A 37 -7.51 0.59 -4.18
C SER A 37 -6.34 -0.27 -4.65
N TYR A 38 -5.86 -1.20 -3.83
CA TYR A 38 -4.82 -2.15 -4.16
C TYR A 38 -5.28 -3.13 -5.25
N SER A 39 -6.49 -3.68 -5.14
CA SER A 39 -7.04 -4.57 -6.18
C SER A 39 -7.13 -3.86 -7.54
N LEU A 40 -7.55 -2.60 -7.54
CA LEU A 40 -7.56 -1.77 -8.75
C LEU A 40 -6.14 -1.48 -9.26
N MET A 41 -5.20 -1.18 -8.37
CA MET A 41 -3.79 -0.98 -8.71
C MET A 41 -3.20 -2.24 -9.36
N VAL A 42 -3.39 -3.42 -8.78
CA VAL A 42 -2.94 -4.71 -9.33
C VAL A 42 -3.49 -4.91 -10.74
N TYR A 43 -4.79 -4.67 -10.93
CA TYR A 43 -5.42 -4.74 -12.25
C TYR A 43 -4.78 -3.77 -13.26
N VAL A 44 -4.54 -2.53 -12.86
CA VAL A 44 -3.97 -1.53 -13.77
C VAL A 44 -2.50 -1.82 -14.07
N VAL A 45 -1.72 -2.20 -13.06
CA VAL A 45 -0.28 -2.48 -13.20
C VAL A 45 -0.04 -3.71 -14.09
N LEU A 46 -0.75 -4.82 -13.85
CA LEU A 46 -0.54 -6.04 -14.62
C LEU A 46 -1.02 -5.90 -16.07
N TRP A 47 -2.23 -5.36 -16.30
CA TRP A 47 -2.85 -5.36 -17.63
C TRP A 47 -2.62 -4.11 -18.47
N LYS A 48 -2.23 -2.97 -17.88
CA LYS A 48 -2.11 -1.68 -18.60
C LYS A 48 -0.72 -1.11 -18.66
N SER A 49 0.23 -1.69 -17.92
CA SER A 49 1.63 -1.25 -18.01
C SER A 49 2.30 -1.71 -19.31
N PRO A 50 3.19 -0.91 -19.90
CA PRO A 50 3.99 -1.30 -21.07
C PRO A 50 4.76 -2.61 -20.87
N SER A 51 5.00 -3.36 -21.95
CA SER A 51 5.81 -4.60 -21.92
C SER A 51 7.27 -4.33 -21.52
N SER A 52 7.79 -3.13 -21.74
CA SER A 52 9.14 -2.73 -21.34
C SER A 52 9.32 -2.55 -19.82
N MET A 53 8.24 -2.57 -19.04
CA MET A 53 8.26 -2.33 -17.59
C MET A 53 8.13 -3.61 -16.75
N THR A 54 8.30 -4.81 -17.32
CA THR A 54 7.98 -6.08 -16.65
C THR A 54 8.58 -6.20 -15.25
N THR A 55 9.89 -6.00 -15.06
CA THR A 55 10.51 -6.05 -13.72
C THR A 55 9.97 -4.96 -12.81
N TYR A 56 9.86 -3.72 -13.30
CA TYR A 56 9.40 -2.60 -12.48
C TYR A 56 7.96 -2.79 -11.98
N LYS A 57 7.09 -3.43 -12.77
CA LYS A 57 5.72 -3.80 -12.32
C LYS A 57 5.77 -4.70 -11.09
N TRP A 58 6.66 -5.70 -11.08
CA TRP A 58 6.80 -6.60 -9.94
C TRP A 58 7.20 -5.86 -8.67
N TYR A 59 8.12 -4.89 -8.77
CA TYR A 59 8.50 -4.08 -7.61
C TYR A 59 7.36 -3.21 -7.07
N ILE A 60 6.55 -2.62 -7.95
CA ILE A 60 5.34 -1.90 -7.54
C ILE A 60 4.38 -2.86 -6.80
N LEU A 61 4.15 -4.04 -7.36
CA LEU A 61 3.24 -5.02 -6.78
C LEU A 61 3.75 -5.51 -5.42
N MET A 62 5.04 -5.82 -5.30
CA MET A 62 5.66 -6.21 -4.04
C MET A 62 5.48 -5.12 -2.98
N ASN A 63 5.80 -3.86 -3.30
CA ASN A 63 5.62 -2.74 -2.37
C ASN A 63 4.17 -2.65 -1.88
N GLY A 64 3.19 -2.69 -2.79
CA GLY A 64 1.78 -2.67 -2.42
C GLY A 64 1.34 -3.90 -1.62
N THR A 65 1.85 -5.10 -1.93
CA THR A 65 1.54 -6.32 -1.16
C THR A 65 2.02 -6.20 0.27
N TYR A 66 3.26 -5.76 0.49
CA TYR A 66 3.81 -5.61 1.84
C TYR A 66 3.08 -4.52 2.63
N ALA A 67 2.65 -3.44 1.96
CA ALA A 67 1.84 -2.41 2.58
C ALA A 67 0.45 -2.94 3.00
N VAL A 68 -0.19 -3.79 2.18
CA VAL A 68 -1.45 -4.45 2.54
C VAL A 68 -1.27 -5.42 3.71
N LEU A 69 -0.17 -6.18 3.74
CA LEU A 69 0.14 -7.09 4.85
C LEU A 69 0.36 -6.34 6.15
N PHE A 70 1.09 -5.22 6.10
CA PHE A 70 1.25 -4.32 7.25
C PHE A 70 -0.10 -3.81 7.77
N GLU A 71 -0.95 -3.26 6.90
CA GLU A 71 -2.26 -2.75 7.32
C GLU A 71 -3.22 -3.85 7.75
N LEU A 72 -3.08 -5.07 7.24
CA LEU A 72 -3.86 -6.20 7.73
C LEU A 72 -3.52 -6.47 9.21
N VAL A 73 -2.23 -6.46 9.55
CA VAL A 73 -1.77 -6.59 10.95
C VAL A 73 -2.32 -5.46 11.80
N PHE A 74 -2.20 -4.23 11.30
CA PHE A 74 -2.66 -3.05 12.03
C PHE A 74 -4.18 -3.01 12.21
N ALA A 75 -4.96 -3.31 11.19
CA ALA A 75 -6.43 -3.27 11.24
C ALA A 75 -7.04 -4.38 12.12
N LEU A 76 -6.38 -5.54 12.23
CA LEU A 76 -6.88 -6.64 13.04
C LEU A 76 -6.43 -6.57 14.50
N ALA A 77 -5.18 -6.17 14.76
CA ALA A 77 -4.65 -6.07 16.13
C ALA A 77 -4.81 -4.67 16.76
N SER A 78 -5.02 -3.62 15.95
CA SER A 78 -5.11 -2.22 16.36
C SER A 78 -4.20 -1.89 17.56
N PRO A 79 -2.88 -2.07 17.42
CA PRO A 79 -1.97 -2.03 18.56
C PRO A 79 -1.99 -0.65 19.22
N GLU A 80 -2.28 -0.63 20.52
CA GLU A 80 -2.28 0.57 21.34
C GLU A 80 -0.97 0.64 22.14
N PRO A 81 -0.05 1.56 21.82
CA PRO A 81 1.20 1.68 22.53
C PRO A 81 1.03 2.32 23.90
N LEU A 82 1.53 1.65 24.94
CA LEU A 82 1.45 2.07 26.34
C LEU A 82 2.69 2.85 26.80
N PHE A 83 3.15 3.83 26.02
CA PHE A 83 4.31 4.64 26.43
C PHE A 83 4.08 5.29 27.82
N PRO A 84 5.12 5.33 28.68
CA PRO A 84 6.51 4.94 28.43
C PRO A 84 6.79 3.44 28.64
N TYR A 85 5.78 2.64 28.99
CA TYR A 85 5.93 1.20 29.11
C TYR A 85 6.17 0.59 27.72
N PRO A 86 7.17 -0.30 27.56
CA PRO A 86 7.50 -0.95 26.29
C PRO A 86 6.51 -2.09 25.98
N MET A 87 5.23 -1.74 25.94
CA MET A 87 4.10 -2.64 25.89
C MET A 87 3.05 -2.09 24.92
N LEU A 88 2.35 -2.99 24.27
CA LEU A 88 1.26 -2.73 23.34
C LEU A 88 0.04 -3.49 23.85
N ILE A 89 -1.11 -2.83 23.95
CA ILE A 89 -2.39 -3.51 24.10
C ILE A 89 -2.86 -3.95 22.73
N VAL A 90 -3.28 -5.21 22.62
CA VAL A 90 -3.93 -5.73 21.41
C VAL A 90 -5.41 -5.34 21.44
N GLY A 91 -5.79 -4.46 20.53
CA GLY A 91 -7.17 -4.03 20.29
C GLY A 91 -7.81 -4.70 19.09
N GLY A 92 -8.83 -4.03 18.54
CA GLY A 92 -9.48 -4.40 17.29
C GLY A 92 -10.19 -5.77 17.34
N PRO A 93 -10.48 -6.35 16.16
CA PRO A 93 -11.13 -7.66 16.06
C PRO A 93 -10.41 -8.79 16.80
N LEU A 94 -9.09 -8.69 17.00
CA LEU A 94 -8.31 -9.70 17.72
C LEU A 94 -8.32 -9.55 19.24
N ARG A 95 -8.85 -8.45 19.80
CA ARG A 95 -8.87 -8.16 21.25
C ARG A 95 -9.33 -9.34 22.11
N ASN A 96 -10.33 -10.10 21.65
CA ASN A 96 -10.94 -11.19 22.42
C ASN A 96 -10.47 -12.58 21.99
N VAL A 97 -9.63 -12.68 20.95
CA VAL A 97 -9.21 -13.99 20.43
C VAL A 97 -8.03 -14.49 21.25
N HIS A 98 -8.26 -15.52 22.06
CA HIS A 98 -7.25 -16.09 22.95
C HIS A 98 -6.30 -17.03 22.18
N LEU A 99 -5.57 -16.48 21.20
CA LEU A 99 -4.63 -17.23 20.36
C LEU A 99 -3.31 -17.55 21.08
N GLY A 100 -3.17 -17.13 22.33
CA GLY A 100 -1.95 -17.22 23.12
C GLY A 100 -1.00 -16.06 22.83
N THR A 101 -0.15 -15.74 23.81
CA THR A 101 0.84 -14.67 23.74
C THR A 101 1.81 -14.85 22.57
N THR A 102 2.22 -16.09 22.33
CA THR A 102 3.12 -16.45 21.22
C THR A 102 2.54 -16.04 19.86
N PHE A 103 1.25 -16.29 19.63
CA PHE A 103 0.62 -15.93 18.36
C PHE A 103 0.59 -14.42 18.17
N ASN A 104 0.19 -13.65 19.19
CA ASN A 104 0.13 -12.19 19.10
C ASN A 104 1.51 -11.57 18.87
N ASN A 105 2.55 -12.11 19.52
CA ASN A 105 3.92 -11.68 19.29
C ASN A 105 4.31 -11.93 17.83
N ILE A 106 4.14 -13.15 17.33
CA ILE A 106 4.43 -13.49 15.93
C ILE A 106 3.64 -12.59 14.96
N TYR A 107 2.38 -12.31 15.28
CA TYR A 107 1.51 -11.48 14.45
C TYR A 107 1.98 -10.03 14.37
N LEU A 108 2.32 -9.42 15.50
CA LEU A 108 2.85 -8.05 15.56
C LEU A 108 4.22 -7.95 14.88
N GLU A 109 5.09 -8.94 15.09
CA GLU A 109 6.39 -9.01 14.44
C GLU A 109 6.28 -9.16 12.91
N LEU A 110 5.29 -9.91 12.42
CA LEU A 110 5.00 -9.98 11.00
C LEU A 110 4.60 -8.60 10.43
N GLY A 111 3.90 -7.78 11.22
CA GLY A 111 3.60 -6.39 10.90
C GLY A 111 4.89 -5.56 10.77
N MET A 112 5.76 -5.62 11.78
CA MET A 112 7.05 -4.92 11.77
C MET A 112 7.93 -5.33 10.60
N LEU A 113 8.00 -6.64 10.31
CA LEU A 113 8.74 -7.17 9.17
C LEU A 113 8.14 -6.67 7.84
N SER A 114 6.82 -6.53 7.75
CA SER A 114 6.15 -5.98 6.56
C SER A 114 6.56 -4.52 6.29
N ILE A 115 6.76 -3.70 7.32
CA ILE A 115 7.30 -2.33 7.18
C ILE A 115 8.70 -2.36 6.56
N ILE A 116 9.58 -3.24 7.03
CA ILE A 116 10.94 -3.39 6.50
C ILE A 116 10.88 -3.73 5.00
N PHE A 117 9.98 -4.62 4.60
CA PHE A 117 9.78 -4.97 3.19
C PHE A 117 9.21 -3.83 2.34
N VAL A 118 8.34 -2.98 2.90
CA VAL A 118 7.89 -1.74 2.23
C VAL A 118 9.09 -0.83 1.95
N PHE A 119 9.95 -0.57 2.95
CA PHE A 119 11.14 0.26 2.75
C PHE A 119 12.13 -0.33 1.75
N GLN A 120 12.39 -1.63 1.85
CA GLN A 120 13.29 -2.34 0.95
C GLN A 120 12.77 -2.31 -0.50
N SER A 121 11.50 -2.60 -0.72
CA SER A 121 10.92 -2.60 -2.07
C SER A 121 10.90 -1.20 -2.67
N THR A 122 10.64 -0.17 -1.86
CA THR A 122 10.77 1.25 -2.25
C THR A 122 12.20 1.59 -2.64
N LEU A 123 13.20 1.17 -1.85
CA LEU A 123 14.62 1.38 -2.16
C LEU A 123 15.01 0.73 -3.49
N ILE A 124 14.56 -0.51 -3.72
CA ILE A 124 14.82 -1.23 -4.97
C ILE A 124 14.16 -0.54 -6.18
N LEU A 125 12.95 0.03 -6.02
CA LEU A 125 12.30 0.82 -7.08
C LEU A 125 13.17 2.01 -7.50
N PHE A 126 13.76 2.74 -6.55
CA PHE A 126 14.66 3.85 -6.83
C PHE A 126 15.98 3.40 -7.44
N LEU A 127 16.63 2.38 -6.87
CA LEU A 127 17.90 1.85 -7.38
C LEU A 127 17.75 1.33 -8.81
N TYR A 128 16.70 0.56 -9.08
CA TYR A 128 16.42 0.06 -10.43
C TYR A 128 16.27 1.19 -11.44
N ARG A 129 15.55 2.26 -11.07
CA ARG A 129 15.37 3.43 -11.95
C ARG A 129 16.65 4.22 -12.15
N TYR A 130 17.45 4.37 -11.10
CA TYR A 130 18.76 4.98 -11.19
C TYR A 130 19.66 4.21 -12.15
N CYS A 131 19.80 2.89 -11.99
CA CYS A 131 20.62 2.05 -12.87
C CYS A 131 20.13 2.09 -14.33
N GLN A 132 18.81 2.04 -14.53
CA GLN A 132 18.21 2.11 -15.85
C GLN A 132 18.45 3.46 -16.53
N THR A 133 18.32 4.58 -15.80
CA THR A 133 18.56 5.91 -16.36
C THR A 133 20.05 6.22 -16.54
N ALA A 134 20.93 5.57 -15.80
CA ALA A 134 22.39 5.66 -15.94
C ALA A 134 22.96 4.77 -17.07
N ASP A 135 22.14 4.00 -17.79
CA ASP A 135 22.57 2.94 -18.75
C ASP A 135 23.55 1.92 -18.14
N ASN A 136 23.49 1.67 -16.83
CA ASN A 136 24.32 0.66 -16.23
C ASN A 136 23.70 -0.72 -16.49
N TYR A 137 24.06 -1.32 -17.63
CA TYR A 137 23.47 -2.58 -18.10
C TYR A 137 23.67 -3.73 -17.10
N PHE A 138 24.85 -3.80 -16.47
CA PHE A 138 25.16 -4.84 -15.49
C PHE A 138 24.19 -4.80 -14.29
N TYR A 139 24.09 -3.66 -13.60
CA TYR A 139 23.19 -3.54 -12.45
C TYR A 139 21.71 -3.59 -12.84
N THR A 140 21.34 -3.04 -14.01
CA THR A 140 19.97 -3.14 -14.50
C THR A 140 19.58 -4.59 -14.76
N ARG A 141 20.48 -5.39 -15.36
CA ARG A 141 20.26 -6.82 -15.58
C ARG A 141 20.19 -7.58 -14.27
N PHE A 142 21.10 -7.31 -13.34
CA PHE A 142 21.10 -7.91 -11.99
C PHE A 142 19.78 -7.64 -11.26
N LEU A 143 19.36 -6.38 -11.19
CA LEU A 143 18.07 -5.98 -10.60
C LEU A 143 16.86 -6.37 -11.45
N SER A 144 17.03 -6.84 -12.68
CA SER A 144 15.92 -7.33 -13.51
C SER A 144 15.62 -8.81 -13.30
N ASP A 145 16.58 -9.55 -12.75
CA ASP A 145 16.49 -10.98 -12.55
C ASP A 145 15.67 -11.30 -11.30
N ILE A 146 14.47 -11.84 -11.54
CA ILE A 146 13.52 -12.20 -10.50
C ILE A 146 14.09 -13.21 -9.50
N ARG A 147 15.06 -14.04 -9.90
CA ARG A 147 15.70 -15.03 -9.02
C ARG A 147 16.52 -14.33 -7.94
N TRP A 148 17.27 -13.29 -8.32
CA TRP A 148 18.03 -12.49 -7.38
C TRP A 148 17.13 -11.68 -6.46
N THR A 149 16.09 -11.04 -7.01
CA THR A 149 15.08 -10.36 -6.21
C THR A 149 14.42 -11.31 -5.21
N ALA A 150 14.02 -12.50 -5.65
CA ALA A 150 13.41 -13.51 -4.79
C ALA A 150 14.39 -14.00 -3.71
N ALA A 151 15.66 -14.23 -4.07
CA ALA A 151 16.69 -14.63 -3.11
C ALA A 151 16.94 -13.56 -2.04
N ILE A 152 17.03 -12.28 -2.42
CA ILE A 152 17.20 -11.18 -1.45
C ILE A 152 15.99 -11.11 -0.51
N ASN A 153 14.77 -11.13 -1.05
CA ASN A 153 13.56 -11.12 -0.22
C ASN A 153 13.49 -12.34 0.69
N PHE A 154 13.79 -13.53 0.17
CA PHE A 154 13.81 -14.76 0.96
C PHE A 154 14.84 -14.69 2.09
N SER A 155 16.07 -14.22 1.80
CA SER A 155 17.11 -14.04 2.81
C SER A 155 16.71 -13.06 3.90
N ILE A 156 15.98 -11.99 3.56
CA ILE A 156 15.49 -11.01 4.53
C ILE A 156 14.32 -11.58 5.35
N VAL A 157 13.41 -12.34 4.73
CA VAL A 157 12.33 -13.06 5.46
C VAL A 157 12.95 -14.04 6.45
N VAL A 158 13.85 -14.91 5.98
CA VAL A 158 14.51 -15.91 6.82
C VAL A 158 15.37 -15.26 7.89
N GLY A 159 16.14 -14.24 7.54
CA GLY A 159 16.95 -13.48 8.50
C GLY A 159 16.09 -12.80 9.57
N GLY A 160 14.97 -12.18 9.17
CA GLY A 160 13.99 -11.60 10.09
C GLY A 160 13.36 -12.64 11.01
N LEU A 161 12.96 -13.79 10.47
CA LEU A 161 12.40 -14.90 11.26
C LEU A 161 13.42 -15.50 12.23
N ILE A 162 14.67 -15.68 11.80
CA ILE A 162 15.74 -16.15 12.69
C ILE A 162 16.00 -15.11 13.78
N PHE A 163 16.05 -13.82 13.45
CA PHE A 163 16.20 -12.75 14.41
C PHE A 163 15.07 -12.78 15.45
N MET A 164 13.81 -12.86 15.00
CA MET A 164 12.65 -13.03 15.89
C MET A 164 12.77 -14.27 16.78
N LEU A 165 13.14 -15.43 16.22
CA LEU A 165 13.29 -16.67 16.99
C LEU A 165 14.40 -16.54 18.02
N VAL A 166 15.53 -15.93 17.67
CA VAL A 166 16.65 -15.65 18.58
C VAL A 166 16.21 -14.71 19.68
N GLU A 167 15.46 -13.65 19.37
CA GLU A 167 14.93 -12.72 20.36
C GLU A 167 13.98 -13.41 21.36
N GLN A 168 13.10 -14.28 20.85
CA GLN A 168 12.20 -15.10 21.68
C GLN A 168 12.96 -16.10 22.56
N LEU A 169 13.98 -16.79 22.00
CA LEU A 169 14.70 -17.88 22.68
C LEU A 169 15.79 -17.39 23.63
N VAL A 170 16.64 -16.46 23.18
CA VAL A 170 17.84 -16.03 23.90
C VAL A 170 17.47 -15.10 25.03
N VAL A 171 16.45 -14.27 24.86
CA VAL A 171 16.26 -13.16 25.78
C VAL A 171 15.15 -13.35 26.80
N LYS A 172 14.30 -14.40 26.68
CA LYS A 172 13.11 -14.59 27.54
C LYS A 172 12.34 -13.27 27.77
N PHE A 173 12.37 -12.37 26.79
CA PHE A 173 11.84 -11.01 26.96
C PHE A 173 10.32 -11.02 27.08
N PHE A 174 9.69 -12.03 26.48
CA PHE A 174 8.25 -12.17 26.44
C PHE A 174 7.78 -12.88 27.69
N LYS A 175 7.51 -12.06 28.71
CA LYS A 175 6.65 -12.49 29.82
C LYS A 175 5.26 -12.83 29.28
N SER A 176 4.57 -13.75 29.95
CA SER A 176 3.17 -14.01 29.64
C SER A 176 2.35 -12.72 29.81
N SER A 177 1.21 -12.59 29.10
CA SER A 177 0.35 -11.40 29.22
C SER A 177 -0.09 -11.19 30.66
N GLU A 178 -0.24 -12.26 31.44
CA GLU A 178 -0.61 -12.19 32.86
C GLU A 178 0.55 -11.70 33.72
N GLU A 179 1.78 -12.18 33.49
CA GLU A 179 2.97 -11.63 34.17
C GLU A 179 3.21 -10.15 33.86
N LEU A 180 2.93 -9.74 32.62
CA LEU A 180 2.98 -8.34 32.19
C LEU A 180 1.92 -7.50 32.92
N LYS A 181 0.69 -8.02 33.03
CA LYS A 181 -0.42 -7.41 33.77
C LYS A 181 -0.15 -7.33 35.28
N ASP A 182 0.44 -8.36 35.88
CA ASP A 182 0.78 -8.38 37.30
C ASP A 182 1.92 -7.39 37.61
N TRP A 183 2.91 -7.29 36.72
CA TRP A 183 3.96 -6.28 36.84
C TRP A 183 3.40 -4.86 36.76
N ILE A 184 2.56 -4.55 35.76
CA ILE A 184 1.98 -3.20 35.65
C ILE A 184 0.99 -2.92 36.79
N ARG A 185 0.29 -3.92 37.33
CA ARG A 185 -0.55 -3.76 38.53
C ARG A 185 0.28 -3.28 39.73
N ALA A 186 1.50 -3.78 39.88
CA ALA A 186 2.40 -3.39 40.96
C ALA A 186 3.02 -2.00 40.75
N VAL A 187 3.31 -1.63 39.49
CA VAL A 187 3.99 -0.36 39.15
C VAL A 187 3.02 0.80 38.98
N ASP A 188 1.89 0.59 38.29
CA ASP A 188 0.93 1.61 37.91
C ASP A 188 -0.51 1.06 37.84
N PRO A 189 -1.25 1.09 38.97
CA PRO A 189 -2.61 0.58 39.06
C PRO A 189 -3.60 1.27 38.10
N LYS A 190 -3.34 2.51 37.70
CA LYS A 190 -4.20 3.28 36.78
C LYS A 190 -4.06 2.75 35.35
N VAL A 191 -2.84 2.43 34.92
CA VAL A 191 -2.61 1.78 33.62
C VAL A 191 -3.14 0.35 33.63
N TYR A 192 -2.99 -0.37 34.74
CA TYR A 192 -3.57 -1.70 34.90
C TYR A 192 -5.10 -1.70 34.74
N SER A 193 -5.81 -0.75 35.38
CA SER A 193 -7.26 -0.65 35.24
C SER A 193 -7.69 -0.28 33.82
N HIS A 194 -6.89 0.50 33.09
CA HIS A 194 -7.10 0.78 31.67
C HIS A 194 -6.92 -0.46 30.80
N ILE A 195 -5.89 -1.27 31.03
CA ILE A 195 -5.67 -2.53 30.29
C ILE A 195 -6.89 -3.44 30.43
N GLY A 196 -7.37 -3.63 31.66
CA GLY A 196 -8.47 -4.53 31.97
C GLY A 196 -8.17 -5.97 31.51
N ASP A 197 -9.14 -6.59 30.84
CA ASP A 197 -9.01 -7.97 30.36
C ASP A 197 -8.25 -8.10 29.03
N ARG A 198 -7.86 -6.99 28.41
CA ARG A 198 -7.21 -6.98 27.09
C ARG A 198 -5.86 -7.68 27.11
N GLN A 199 -5.49 -8.28 25.99
CA GLN A 199 -4.19 -8.90 25.85
C GLN A 199 -3.10 -7.84 25.72
N VAL A 200 -1.96 -8.10 26.35
CA VAL A 200 -0.81 -7.21 26.32
C VAL A 200 0.39 -7.97 25.77
N VAL A 201 1.11 -7.32 24.88
CA VAL A 201 2.39 -7.78 24.32
C VAL A 201 3.44 -6.76 24.71
N GLY A 202 4.60 -7.20 25.16
CA GLY A 202 5.66 -6.27 25.49
C GLY A 202 6.89 -6.92 26.08
N PHE A 203 7.88 -6.08 26.32
CA PHE A 203 9.21 -6.46 26.77
C PHE A 203 9.45 -5.87 28.15
N VAL A 204 9.21 -6.63 29.22
CA VAL A 204 9.46 -6.12 30.57
C VAL A 204 10.79 -6.64 31.07
N ARG A 205 11.82 -5.79 30.93
CA ARG A 205 13.06 -5.90 31.69
C ARG A 205 13.44 -4.54 32.25
N GLU A 206 13.68 -4.48 33.56
CA GLU A 206 14.17 -3.30 34.25
C GLU A 206 15.46 -2.80 33.57
N GLY A 207 15.53 -1.48 33.33
CA GLY A 207 16.68 -0.85 32.65
C GLY A 207 16.69 -0.96 31.12
N THR A 208 15.57 -1.33 30.47
CA THR A 208 15.47 -1.36 28.99
C THR A 208 15.07 -0.02 28.36
N GLU A 209 14.74 1.01 29.13
CA GLU A 209 14.41 2.33 28.59
C GLU A 209 15.52 2.89 27.65
N PRO A 210 16.82 2.79 27.98
CA PRO A 210 17.89 3.21 27.08
C PRO A 210 17.94 2.38 25.79
N TYR A 211 17.54 1.11 25.85
CA TYR A 211 17.48 0.23 24.69
C TYR A 211 16.39 0.67 23.70
N TRP A 212 15.20 1.05 24.19
CA TRP A 212 14.13 1.55 23.33
C TRP A 212 14.46 2.88 22.67
N LEU A 213 15.04 3.81 23.43
CA LEU A 213 15.52 5.05 22.84
C LEU A 213 16.61 4.77 21.80
N PHE A 214 17.54 3.86 22.09
CA PHE A 214 18.57 3.44 21.15
C PHE A 214 17.98 2.83 19.87
N CYS A 215 17.02 1.92 19.97
CA CYS A 215 16.30 1.33 18.83
C CYS A 215 15.53 2.40 18.03
N GLY A 216 14.87 3.33 18.70
CA GLY A 216 14.18 4.46 18.05
C GLY A 216 15.15 5.38 17.30
N VAL A 217 16.28 5.73 17.91
CA VAL A 217 17.33 6.55 17.29
C VAL A 217 17.98 5.82 16.10
N LEU A 218 18.26 4.52 16.23
CA LEU A 218 18.74 3.71 15.12
C LEU A 218 17.71 3.66 13.98
N THR A 219 16.43 3.51 14.30
CA THR A 219 15.34 3.49 13.31
C THR A 219 15.29 4.81 12.55
N LEU A 220 15.40 5.96 13.24
CA LEU A 220 15.52 7.27 12.60
C LEU A 220 16.77 7.35 11.71
N PHE A 221 17.94 6.94 12.23
CA PHE A 221 19.19 6.96 11.47
C PHE A 221 19.10 6.16 10.17
N PHE A 222 18.57 4.93 10.23
CA PHE A 222 18.35 4.11 9.04
C PHE A 222 17.34 4.75 8.09
N THR A 223 16.26 5.31 8.62
CA THR A 223 15.23 5.96 7.79
C THR A 223 15.78 7.20 7.07
N PHE A 224 16.58 8.02 7.75
CA PHE A 224 17.28 9.16 7.13
C PHE A 224 18.33 8.71 6.12
N SER A 225 19.02 7.61 6.38
CA SER A 225 19.99 7.03 5.43
C SER A 225 19.29 6.56 4.15
N ILE A 226 18.15 5.88 4.28
CA ILE A 226 17.31 5.48 3.13
C ILE A 226 16.82 6.71 2.37
N ALA A 227 16.32 7.73 3.08
CA ALA A 227 15.91 8.99 2.46
C ALA A 227 17.05 9.67 1.69
N GLY A 228 18.28 9.64 2.23
CA GLY A 228 19.49 10.12 1.56
C GLY A 228 19.80 9.36 0.27
N ILE A 229 19.74 8.02 0.30
CA ILE A 229 19.95 7.19 -0.90
C ILE A 229 18.88 7.48 -1.96
N VAL A 230 17.62 7.62 -1.53
CA VAL A 230 16.49 7.97 -2.39
C VAL A 230 16.69 9.34 -3.05
N ALA A 231 17.11 10.35 -2.27
CA ALA A 231 17.41 11.68 -2.79
C ALA A 231 18.56 11.64 -3.80
N PHE A 232 19.63 10.90 -3.52
CA PHE A 232 20.74 10.67 -4.44
C PHE A 232 20.28 10.02 -5.75
N CYS A 233 19.51 8.93 -5.67
CA CYS A 233 18.98 8.23 -6.84
C CYS A 233 18.09 9.15 -7.68
N THR A 234 17.24 9.94 -7.03
CA THR A 234 16.33 10.89 -7.68
C THR A 234 17.09 11.97 -8.43
N TYR A 235 18.06 12.60 -7.77
CA TYR A 235 18.91 13.61 -8.38
C TYR A 235 19.68 13.04 -9.58
N GLY A 236 20.27 11.86 -9.40
CA GLY A 236 20.97 11.12 -10.46
C GLY A 236 20.07 10.83 -11.66
N CYS A 237 18.85 10.34 -11.44
CA CYS A 237 17.88 10.09 -12.49
C CYS A 237 17.57 11.37 -13.30
N HIS A 238 17.31 12.49 -12.62
CA HIS A 238 17.04 13.76 -13.30
C HIS A 238 18.24 14.26 -14.10
N ARG A 239 19.45 14.15 -13.55
CA ARG A 239 20.69 14.52 -14.24
C ARG A 239 20.90 13.70 -15.51
N HIS A 240 20.82 12.37 -15.42
CA HIS A 240 21.01 11.49 -16.58
C HIS A 240 19.91 11.65 -17.63
N LEU A 241 18.65 11.87 -17.20
CA LEU A 241 17.55 12.13 -18.14
C LEU A 241 17.74 13.45 -18.90
N ARG A 242 18.30 14.49 -18.27
CA ARG A 242 18.64 15.75 -18.95
C ARG A 242 19.73 15.54 -20.00
N GLN A 243 20.77 14.78 -19.66
CA GLN A 243 21.86 14.45 -20.59
C GLN A 243 21.38 13.67 -21.83
N LYS A 244 20.38 12.80 -21.66
CA LYS A 244 19.83 11.95 -22.73
C LYS A 244 18.62 12.55 -23.45
N GLN A 245 18.30 13.82 -23.20
CA GLN A 245 17.10 14.45 -23.75
C GLN A 245 17.09 14.47 -25.30
N SER A 246 18.26 14.50 -25.95
CA SER A 246 18.38 14.46 -27.42
C SER A 246 18.23 13.07 -28.02
N MET A 247 18.48 12.00 -27.25
CA MET A 247 18.49 10.61 -27.74
C MET A 247 17.15 9.89 -27.56
N LEU A 248 16.34 10.33 -26.59
CA LEU A 248 15.09 9.68 -26.23
C LEU A 248 13.88 10.40 -26.84
N SER A 249 12.86 9.63 -27.22
CA SER A 249 11.59 10.22 -27.64
C SER A 249 10.96 11.05 -26.51
N SER A 250 10.28 12.15 -26.86
CA SER A 250 9.59 13.02 -25.89
C SER A 250 8.60 12.25 -25.02
N ARG A 251 7.92 11.25 -25.60
CA ARG A 251 6.98 10.36 -24.91
C ARG A 251 7.68 9.51 -23.85
N THR A 252 8.83 8.93 -24.18
CA THR A 252 9.62 8.13 -23.24
C THR A 252 10.12 8.98 -22.08
N ILE A 253 10.67 10.16 -22.37
CA ILE A 253 11.15 11.10 -21.34
C ILE A 253 10.00 11.52 -20.40
N SER A 254 8.84 11.84 -20.97
CA SER A 254 7.64 12.20 -20.19
C SER A 254 7.22 11.06 -19.25
N LEU A 255 7.27 9.80 -19.71
CA LEU A 255 6.97 8.64 -18.89
C LEU A 255 7.98 8.47 -17.74
N TYR A 256 9.29 8.57 -18.01
CA TYR A 256 10.32 8.46 -16.98
C TYR A 256 10.17 9.55 -15.91
N ARG A 257 9.95 10.80 -16.33
CA ARG A 257 9.72 11.93 -15.40
C ARG A 257 8.46 11.70 -14.56
N ALA A 258 7.37 11.23 -15.16
CA ALA A 258 6.14 10.94 -14.42
C ALA A 258 6.35 9.87 -13.35
N LEU A 259 7.13 8.83 -13.64
CA LEU A 259 7.42 7.76 -12.69
C LEU A 259 8.34 8.24 -11.55
N ILE A 260 9.39 8.99 -11.86
CA ILE A 260 10.28 9.57 -10.83
C ILE A 260 9.49 10.53 -9.94
N ASN A 261 8.70 11.43 -10.53
CA ASN A 261 7.88 12.37 -9.77
C ASN A 261 6.85 11.65 -8.88
N SER A 262 6.27 10.55 -9.36
CA SER A 262 5.36 9.72 -8.56
C SER A 262 6.07 9.13 -7.34
N LEU A 263 7.31 8.67 -7.50
CA LEU A 263 8.11 8.14 -6.38
C LEU A 263 8.54 9.24 -5.39
N ILE A 264 8.86 10.45 -5.88
CA ILE A 264 9.14 11.60 -4.99
C ILE A 264 7.92 11.94 -4.15
N LEU A 265 6.73 11.97 -4.77
CA LEU A 265 5.48 12.21 -4.07
C LEU A 265 5.19 11.14 -3.02
N ASP A 266 5.41 9.87 -3.37
CA ASP A 266 5.26 8.74 -2.45
C ASP A 266 6.13 8.91 -1.19
N MET A 267 7.42 9.23 -1.38
CA MET A 267 8.35 9.48 -0.28
C MET A 267 8.01 10.74 0.52
N SER A 268 7.47 11.77 -0.13
CA SER A 268 7.02 12.98 0.55
C SER A 268 5.84 12.67 1.48
N ILE A 269 4.97 11.76 1.08
CA ILE A 269 3.82 11.34 1.89
C ILE A 269 4.27 10.42 3.02
N ALA A 270 5.18 9.48 2.76
CA ALA A 270 5.81 8.71 3.82
C ALA A 270 6.46 9.63 4.86
N ALA A 271 7.14 10.70 4.42
CA ALA A 271 7.75 11.66 5.33
C ALA A 271 6.70 12.39 6.20
N VAL A 272 5.62 12.88 5.59
CA VAL A 272 4.58 13.65 6.30
C VAL A 272 3.70 12.78 7.20
N LEU A 273 3.33 11.58 6.76
CA LEU A 273 2.38 10.72 7.48
C LEU A 273 3.03 9.73 8.44
N VAL A 274 4.29 9.39 8.21
CA VAL A 274 5.01 8.38 9.02
C VAL A 274 6.19 9.00 9.73
N LEU A 275 7.18 9.52 8.99
CA LEU A 275 8.47 9.93 9.58
C LEU A 275 8.34 11.11 10.55
N ILE A 276 7.64 12.17 10.16
CA ILE A 276 7.49 13.37 11.00
C ILE A 276 6.71 13.03 12.28
N PRO A 277 5.50 12.41 12.22
CA PRO A 277 4.78 11.99 13.42
C PRO A 277 5.58 11.04 14.30
N TYR A 278 6.29 10.06 13.72
CA TYR A 278 7.15 9.15 14.46
C TYR A 278 8.31 9.86 15.17
N ALA A 279 8.97 10.81 14.51
CA ALA A 279 9.99 11.64 15.15
C ALA A 279 9.38 12.46 16.30
N THR A 280 8.18 13.01 16.13
CA THR A 280 7.45 13.72 17.20
C THR A 280 7.18 12.82 18.40
N VAL A 281 6.78 11.57 18.19
CA VAL A 281 6.61 10.57 19.26
C VAL A 281 7.92 10.30 19.99
N LEU A 282 9.02 10.11 19.27
CA LEU A 282 10.34 9.88 19.88
C LEU A 282 10.82 11.09 20.68
N PHE A 283 10.59 12.31 20.20
CA PHE A 283 10.86 13.52 20.98
C PHE A 283 9.97 13.60 22.22
N ALA A 284 8.67 13.36 22.09
CA ALA A 284 7.75 13.34 23.22
C ALA A 284 8.17 12.31 24.28
N PHE A 285 8.58 11.11 23.85
CA PHE A 285 9.12 10.06 24.71
C PHE A 285 10.44 10.47 25.38
N ALA A 286 11.37 11.06 24.64
CA ALA A 286 12.67 11.49 25.18
C ALA A 286 12.54 12.63 26.23
N TYR A 287 11.47 13.42 26.15
CA TYR A 287 11.14 14.48 27.11
C TYR A 287 10.08 14.07 28.13
N ASP A 288 9.77 12.77 28.24
CA ASP A 288 8.83 12.20 29.21
C ASP A 288 7.43 12.89 29.19
N SER A 289 6.97 13.23 27.98
CA SER A 289 5.69 13.92 27.78
C SER A 289 4.51 13.02 28.19
N PRO A 290 3.54 13.54 28.97
CA PRO A 290 2.38 12.75 29.40
C PRO A 290 1.43 12.40 28.23
N TYR A 291 1.58 13.04 27.07
CA TYR A 291 0.76 12.82 25.87
C TYR A 291 1.34 11.81 24.88
N THR A 292 2.45 11.15 25.21
CA THR A 292 3.17 10.25 24.28
C THR A 292 2.29 9.10 23.76
N ALA A 293 1.40 8.55 24.58
CA ALA A 293 0.46 7.50 24.17
C ALA A 293 -0.52 8.01 23.08
N ILE A 294 -1.15 9.18 23.30
CA ILE A 294 -2.07 9.80 22.34
C ILE A 294 -1.35 10.15 21.03
N LEU A 295 -0.15 10.74 21.12
CA LEU A 295 0.66 11.07 19.94
C LEU A 295 1.02 9.82 19.13
N SER A 296 1.32 8.71 19.82
CA SER A 296 1.63 7.43 19.17
C SER A 296 0.40 6.83 18.47
N ALA A 297 -0.77 6.86 19.11
CA ALA A 297 -2.02 6.41 18.48
C ALA A 297 -2.38 7.25 17.24
N CYS A 298 -2.24 8.58 17.32
CA CYS A 298 -2.40 9.47 16.16
C CYS A 298 -1.38 9.16 15.06
N THR A 299 -0.11 8.91 15.43
CA THR A 299 0.96 8.55 14.49
C THR A 299 0.63 7.27 13.75
N PHE A 300 0.17 6.23 14.45
CA PHE A 300 -0.23 5.00 13.80
C PHE A 300 -1.46 5.18 12.89
N GLY A 301 -2.46 5.95 13.33
CA GLY A 301 -3.61 6.27 12.48
C GLY A 301 -3.23 7.02 11.20
N LEU A 302 -2.27 7.96 11.29
CA LEU A 302 -1.72 8.65 10.12
C LEU A 302 -0.89 7.71 9.23
N ALA A 303 -0.08 6.84 9.83
CA ALA A 303 0.70 5.84 9.11
C ALA A 303 -0.20 4.88 8.32
N SER A 304 -1.38 4.52 8.86
CA SER A 304 -2.35 3.69 8.15
C SER A 304 -2.91 4.30 6.86
N LEU A 305 -2.88 5.63 6.74
CA LEU A 305 -3.32 6.31 5.52
C LEU A 305 -2.28 6.26 4.39
N TYR A 306 -1.00 6.01 4.71
CA TYR A 306 0.09 6.05 3.73
C TYR A 306 -0.13 5.08 2.55
N PRO A 307 -0.38 3.77 2.77
CA PRO A 307 -0.56 2.82 1.67
C PRO A 307 -1.71 3.17 0.72
N VAL A 308 -2.80 3.71 1.28
CA VAL A 308 -3.98 4.14 0.50
C VAL A 308 -3.60 5.29 -0.43
N LEU A 309 -2.91 6.30 0.09
CA LEU A 309 -2.51 7.47 -0.68
C LEU A 309 -1.46 7.12 -1.75
N THR A 310 -0.51 6.24 -1.44
CA THR A 310 0.45 5.70 -2.41
C THR A 310 -0.25 5.07 -3.62
N ASN A 311 -1.24 4.20 -3.37
CA ASN A 311 -2.02 3.57 -4.44
C ASN A 311 -2.78 4.60 -5.28
N ILE A 312 -3.43 5.57 -4.63
CA ILE A 312 -4.18 6.65 -5.31
C ILE A 312 -3.24 7.49 -6.18
N ILE A 313 -2.07 7.85 -5.67
CA ILE A 313 -1.09 8.67 -6.40
C ILE A 313 -0.54 7.94 -7.61
N LEU A 314 -0.16 6.68 -7.42
CA LEU A 314 0.29 5.85 -8.54
C LEU A 314 -0.77 5.80 -9.65
N MET A 315 -2.04 5.61 -9.28
CA MET A 315 -3.16 5.56 -10.23
C MET A 315 -3.50 6.91 -10.87
N THR A 316 -3.21 8.05 -10.23
CA THR A 316 -3.58 9.40 -10.71
C THR A 316 -2.45 10.11 -11.47
N PHE A 317 -1.20 9.94 -11.04
CA PHE A 317 -0.04 10.62 -11.64
C PHE A 317 0.52 9.87 -12.86
N VAL A 318 0.48 8.54 -12.85
CA VAL A 318 1.00 7.75 -13.97
C VAL A 318 -0.05 7.69 -15.07
N THR A 319 0.18 8.46 -16.15
CA THR A 319 -0.79 8.64 -17.26
C THR A 319 -1.44 7.37 -17.80
N PRO A 320 -0.71 6.27 -18.12
CA PRO A 320 -1.36 5.04 -18.59
C PRO A 320 -2.31 4.44 -17.53
N TYR A 321 -1.96 4.56 -16.25
CA TYR A 321 -2.76 4.07 -15.14
C TYR A 321 -4.00 4.93 -14.95
N ARG A 322 -3.85 6.25 -14.94
CA ARG A 322 -4.96 7.20 -14.87
C ARG A 322 -5.98 6.97 -15.98
N LYS A 323 -5.52 6.82 -17.23
CA LYS A 323 -6.40 6.57 -18.37
C LYS A 323 -7.17 5.25 -18.22
N ALA A 324 -6.51 4.21 -17.72
CA ALA A 324 -7.16 2.93 -17.45
C ALA A 324 -8.21 3.03 -16.33
N THR A 325 -7.86 3.66 -15.21
CA THR A 325 -8.76 3.86 -14.06
C THR A 325 -10.00 4.66 -14.46
N ILE A 326 -9.83 5.79 -15.15
CA ILE A 326 -10.95 6.59 -15.66
C ILE A 326 -11.81 5.78 -16.65
N GLY A 327 -11.19 4.98 -17.52
CA GLY A 327 -11.90 4.12 -18.45
C GLY A 327 -12.78 3.08 -17.75
N LEU A 328 -12.27 2.46 -16.68
CA LEU A 328 -13.04 1.55 -15.84
C LEU A 328 -14.19 2.27 -15.15
N MET A 329 -13.93 3.41 -14.50
CA MET A 329 -14.95 4.20 -13.81
C MET A 329 -16.08 4.62 -14.75
N LYS A 330 -15.76 5.08 -15.96
CA LYS A 330 -16.75 5.41 -17.00
C LYS A 330 -17.58 4.21 -17.42
N THR A 331 -16.94 3.04 -17.57
CA THR A 331 -17.63 1.79 -17.95
C THR A 331 -18.59 1.33 -16.85
N PHE A 332 -18.18 1.43 -15.58
CA PHE A 332 -19.05 1.13 -14.44
C PHE A 332 -20.20 2.13 -14.33
N ALA A 333 -19.92 3.43 -14.40
CA ALA A 333 -20.94 4.47 -14.35
C ALA A 333 -21.98 4.33 -15.49
N GLY A 334 -21.52 4.11 -16.73
CA GLY A 334 -22.42 3.90 -17.87
C GLY A 334 -23.30 2.65 -17.73
N ARG A 335 -22.79 1.56 -17.15
CA ARG A 335 -23.59 0.36 -16.85
C ARG A 335 -24.66 0.63 -15.79
N ILE A 336 -24.36 1.43 -14.78
CA ILE A 336 -25.33 1.82 -13.74
C ILE A 336 -26.44 2.69 -14.33
N THR A 337 -26.10 3.68 -15.16
CA THR A 337 -27.07 4.57 -15.81
C THR A 337 -27.98 3.80 -16.76
N ASN A 338 -27.42 2.91 -17.61
CA ASN A 338 -28.21 2.12 -18.55
C ASN A 338 -29.14 1.11 -17.87
N ARG A 339 -28.75 0.57 -16.69
CA ARG A 339 -29.64 -0.30 -15.90
C ARG A 339 -30.82 0.45 -15.29
N LYS A 340 -30.64 1.70 -14.84
CA LYS A 340 -31.77 2.50 -14.32
C LYS A 340 -32.80 2.81 -15.42
N PHE A 341 -32.34 3.06 -16.64
CA PHE A 341 -33.23 3.33 -17.77
C PHE A 341 -34.04 2.09 -18.19
N SER A 342 -33.44 0.90 -18.21
CA SER A 342 -34.15 -0.32 -18.60
C SER A 342 -35.19 -0.79 -17.58
N VAL A 343 -35.00 -0.51 -16.29
CA VAL A 343 -35.98 -0.83 -15.24
C VAL A 343 -37.19 0.12 -15.27
N SER A 344 -36.96 1.43 -15.49
CA SER A 344 -38.04 2.42 -15.61
C SER A 344 -38.92 2.19 -16.84
N SER A 345 -38.33 1.82 -17.99
CA SER A 345 -39.10 1.51 -19.20
C SER A 345 -39.96 0.25 -19.06
N ARG A 346 -39.60 -0.72 -18.22
CA ARG A 346 -40.44 -1.91 -17.98
C ARG A 346 -41.61 -1.64 -17.04
N THR A 347 -41.45 -0.75 -16.06
CA THR A 347 -42.55 -0.36 -15.17
C THR A 347 -43.58 0.52 -15.87
N SER A 348 -43.16 1.40 -16.79
CA SER A 348 -44.09 2.19 -17.61
C SER A 348 -44.83 1.36 -18.68
N ILE A 349 -44.20 0.30 -19.21
CA ILE A 349 -44.87 -0.61 -20.15
C ILE A 349 -45.88 -1.53 -19.44
N GLN A 350 -45.65 -1.92 -18.18
CA GLN A 350 -46.64 -2.68 -17.41
C GLN A 350 -47.83 -1.83 -16.94
N THR A 351 -47.65 -0.57 -16.55
CA THR A 351 -48.79 0.30 -16.21
C THR A 351 -49.59 0.70 -17.45
N SER A 352 -48.93 0.96 -18.59
CA SER A 352 -49.63 1.28 -19.84
C SER A 352 -50.32 0.07 -20.47
N SER A 353 -49.81 -1.16 -20.33
CA SER A 353 -50.52 -2.36 -20.83
C SER A 353 -51.72 -2.76 -19.96
N VAL A 354 -51.72 -2.45 -18.66
CA VAL A 354 -52.91 -2.58 -17.81
C VAL A 354 -53.95 -1.52 -18.19
N TYR A 355 -53.55 -0.26 -18.41
CA TYR A 355 -54.48 0.79 -18.86
C TYR A 355 -54.99 0.55 -20.30
N ARG A 356 -54.17 -0.03 -21.18
CA ARG A 356 -54.54 -0.36 -22.55
C ARG A 356 -55.43 -1.61 -22.63
N ARG A 357 -55.30 -2.58 -21.71
CA ARG A 357 -56.29 -3.67 -21.58
C ARG A 357 -57.65 -3.18 -21.06
N GLN A 358 -57.69 -2.16 -20.20
CA GLN A 358 -58.95 -1.53 -19.79
C GLN A 358 -59.58 -0.70 -20.91
N LYS A 359 -58.78 -0.04 -21.75
CA LYS A 359 -59.32 0.76 -22.87
C LYS A 359 -59.69 -0.05 -24.12
N ILE A 360 -59.18 -1.28 -24.26
CA ILE A 360 -59.54 -2.19 -25.37
C ILE A 360 -60.85 -2.96 -25.10
N SER A 361 -61.32 -3.07 -23.86
CA SER A 361 -62.67 -3.60 -23.59
C SER A 361 -63.80 -2.61 -23.93
N GLU A 362 -63.48 -1.34 -24.22
CA GLU A 362 -64.47 -0.32 -24.63
C GLU A 362 -64.41 0.00 -26.14
N SER A 363 -63.41 -0.46 -26.90
CA SER A 363 -63.23 -0.07 -28.31
C SER A 363 -63.23 -1.24 -29.30
N SER A 364 -63.59 -2.46 -28.89
CA SER A 364 -63.77 -3.59 -29.81
C SER A 364 -65.15 -3.58 -30.48
N THR A 365 -65.46 -2.48 -31.16
CA THR A 365 -66.45 -2.46 -32.25
C THR A 365 -65.92 -1.51 -33.30
N ASN A 366 -65.66 -2.03 -34.50
CA ASN A 366 -65.19 -1.33 -35.68
C ASN A 366 -63.67 -1.04 -35.72
N ILE A 367 -62.94 -1.87 -36.47
CA ILE A 367 -62.44 -1.52 -37.81
C ILE A 367 -61.49 -2.63 -38.24
N SER A 368 -62.03 -3.50 -39.09
CA SER A 368 -61.31 -4.32 -40.06
C SER A 368 -60.96 -3.44 -41.26
N SER A 369 -59.66 -3.30 -41.55
CA SER A 369 -59.05 -3.07 -42.86
C SER A 369 -57.86 -2.11 -42.75
N LEU A 370 -56.65 -2.62 -42.88
CA LEU A 370 -55.70 -2.23 -43.93
C LEU A 370 -54.38 -2.94 -43.66
N SER A 371 -54.22 -4.05 -44.37
CA SER A 371 -52.94 -4.58 -44.79
C SER A 371 -52.26 -3.66 -45.81
N VAL A 372 -50.97 -3.89 -46.00
CA VAL A 372 -50.13 -3.52 -47.15
C VAL A 372 -49.39 -2.18 -47.00
N PHE A 373 -48.10 -2.22 -47.37
CA PHE A 373 -47.07 -1.17 -47.41
C PHE A 373 -46.15 -1.04 -46.19
N ALA A 374 -45.05 -1.80 -46.21
CA ALA A 374 -43.70 -1.27 -45.98
C ALA A 374 -42.67 -2.42 -46.09
N ASN A 375 -42.44 -2.90 -47.31
CA ASN A 375 -41.36 -3.83 -47.64
C ASN A 375 -40.56 -3.23 -48.81
N TYR A 376 -39.96 -2.06 -48.61
CA TYR A 376 -39.08 -1.46 -49.63
C TYR A 376 -38.17 -0.38 -49.02
N GLU A 377 -37.19 -0.77 -48.20
CA GLU A 377 -36.00 0.05 -47.93
C GLU A 377 -34.95 -0.77 -47.16
N ARG A 378 -34.32 -1.73 -47.85
CA ARG A 378 -33.20 -2.46 -47.27
C ARG A 378 -32.20 -2.90 -48.34
N ASN A 379 -31.68 -1.94 -49.08
CA ASN A 379 -30.47 -2.14 -49.88
C ASN A 379 -29.81 -0.78 -50.10
N GLU A 380 -28.93 -0.39 -49.18
CA GLU A 380 -27.72 0.37 -49.51
C GLU A 380 -26.87 0.56 -48.25
N ARG A 381 -25.55 0.54 -48.43
CA ARG A 381 -24.45 0.71 -47.46
C ARG A 381 -23.78 -0.57 -46.95
N GLN A 382 -23.18 -1.31 -47.88
CA GLN A 382 -21.91 -1.99 -47.62
C GLN A 382 -20.78 -1.15 -48.23
N LYS A 383 -19.98 -0.47 -47.39
CA LYS A 383 -18.68 0.10 -47.79
C LYS A 383 -17.59 -0.96 -47.54
N PRO A 384 -16.67 -1.20 -48.50
CA PRO A 384 -15.57 -2.14 -48.31
C PRO A 384 -14.56 -1.61 -47.29
N ARG A 385 -14.03 -2.51 -46.45
CA ARG A 385 -12.92 -2.22 -45.52
C ARG A 385 -11.59 -2.23 -46.28
N PRO A 386 -10.65 -1.32 -45.98
CA PRO A 386 -9.31 -1.37 -46.55
C PRO A 386 -8.51 -2.55 -45.99
N VAL A 387 -7.86 -3.27 -46.90
CA VAL A 387 -6.93 -4.37 -46.62
C VAL A 387 -5.61 -3.76 -46.12
N PHE A 388 -5.24 -4.06 -44.87
CA PHE A 388 -3.94 -3.70 -44.32
C PHE A 388 -2.90 -4.74 -44.79
N ASN A 389 -2.04 -4.32 -45.72
CA ASN A 389 -0.86 -5.06 -46.11
C ASN A 389 0.17 -5.04 -44.97
N ARG A 390 0.57 -6.24 -44.52
CA ARG A 390 1.59 -6.46 -43.50
C ARG A 390 2.85 -6.95 -44.21
N SER A 391 3.78 -6.04 -44.50
CA SER A 391 5.13 -6.41 -44.95
C SER A 391 6.17 -5.49 -44.30
N GLN A 392 7.36 -6.07 -44.12
CA GLN A 392 8.62 -5.49 -43.61
C GLN A 392 8.93 -5.73 -42.13
N SER A 393 9.31 -6.98 -41.87
CA SER A 393 10.31 -7.35 -40.87
C SER A 393 11.68 -6.78 -41.29
N VAL A 394 12.11 -5.70 -40.65
CA VAL A 394 13.51 -5.24 -40.73
C VAL A 394 14.31 -6.07 -39.72
N GLY A 395 15.08 -7.03 -40.24
CA GLY A 395 16.06 -7.78 -39.48
C GLY A 395 17.28 -6.90 -39.20
N PHE A 396 17.53 -6.59 -37.93
CA PHE A 396 18.80 -6.04 -37.48
C PHE A 396 19.75 -7.21 -37.21
N ALA A 397 20.62 -7.51 -38.17
CA ALA A 397 21.77 -8.39 -37.99
C ALA A 397 22.91 -7.58 -37.36
N LEU A 398 23.12 -7.72 -36.05
CA LEU A 398 24.34 -7.28 -35.36
C LEU A 398 25.39 -8.39 -35.48
N GLY A 399 26.22 -8.30 -36.52
CA GLY A 399 27.42 -9.12 -36.66
C GLY A 399 28.54 -8.55 -35.79
N THR A 400 28.86 -9.23 -34.68
CA THR A 400 30.11 -9.01 -33.94
C THR A 400 31.13 -10.05 -34.41
N LYS A 401 32.04 -9.64 -35.30
CA LYS A 401 33.30 -10.35 -35.52
C LYS A 401 34.25 -9.98 -34.38
N PHE A 402 34.54 -10.93 -33.49
CA PHE A 402 35.71 -10.86 -32.63
C PHE A 402 36.91 -11.42 -33.40
N SER A 403 37.86 -10.55 -33.74
CA SER A 403 39.20 -10.93 -34.18
C SER A 403 40.03 -11.21 -32.93
N THR A 404 40.51 -12.44 -32.78
CA THR A 404 41.55 -12.80 -31.82
C THR A 404 42.87 -12.83 -32.57
N ASP A 405 43.65 -11.77 -32.47
CA ASP A 405 45.07 -11.82 -32.82
C ASP A 405 45.86 -12.33 -31.60
N PRO A 406 46.74 -13.33 -31.76
CA PRO A 406 47.66 -13.73 -30.72
C PRO A 406 48.87 -12.77 -30.70
N VAL A 407 49.16 -12.22 -29.52
CA VAL A 407 50.43 -11.53 -29.27
C VAL A 407 51.48 -12.59 -28.93
N SER A 408 52.54 -12.63 -29.74
CA SER A 408 53.82 -13.29 -29.48
C SER A 408 54.73 -12.41 -28.65
#